data_AF-D9W0G9-F1
#
_entry.id   AF-D9W0G9-F1
#
_cell.length_a   1.000
_cell.length_b   1.000
_cell.length_c   1.000
_cell.angle_alpha   90.00
_cell.angle_beta   90.00
_cell.angle_gamma   90.00
#
_symmetry.space_group_name_H-M   'P 1'
#
loop_
_entity.id
_entity.type
_entity.pdbx_description
1 polymer ?
#
loop_
_entity_poly.entity_id
_entity_poly.type
_entity_poly.pdbx_seq_one_letter_code
_entity_poly.pdbx_strand_id
1 'polypeptide(L)'
;MFGFLQADGHLSQGRGQKGQLAAEINVRDIHILREFQQLTPYYSSITERVRRTNFAEAHHSATWSLCSLEARTIVNEFGIPYGKKSFSVEPPRTDFSRPDYLRGIIDADGSLGWTAQGFPFLSLTSASTAIAAYLCDYGKTITHRERTISRNTRDGVYNVCYYKEAAQLLAAHLYYDGCLSLNHKKANADSIQQWIRPADMRVAPPRRRWTVQDDQELLRLGDAAAAAVALNRTEQSCSMRLWRIQSGHVLVPPQ
;
A
#
# COMPACT_ATOMS: atom_id res chain seq x y z
N MET A 1 1.66 5.72 -14.73
CA MET A 1 1.53 7.20 -14.67
C MET A 1 0.45 7.66 -13.69
N PHE A 2 -0.85 7.35 -13.88
CA PHE A 2 -1.92 7.91 -13.04
C PHE A 2 -1.73 7.68 -11.52
N GLY A 3 -1.48 6.44 -11.08
CA GLY A 3 -1.23 6.16 -9.67
C GLY A 3 -0.04 6.97 -9.09
N PHE A 4 1.02 7.13 -9.88
CA PHE A 4 2.17 7.95 -9.49
C PHE A 4 1.77 9.42 -9.31
N LEU A 5 1.07 9.98 -10.29
CA LEU A 5 0.58 11.36 -10.24
C LEU A 5 -0.42 11.55 -9.10
N GLN A 6 -1.22 10.54 -8.76
CA GLN A 6 -2.19 10.65 -7.67
C GLN A 6 -1.50 10.71 -6.31
N ALA A 7 -0.42 9.95 -6.10
CA ALA A 7 0.37 10.00 -4.88
C ALA A 7 1.26 11.26 -4.81
N ASP A 8 2.17 11.45 -5.76
CA ASP A 8 3.25 12.44 -5.67
C ASP A 8 3.11 13.62 -6.66
N GLY A 9 2.15 13.54 -7.58
CA GLY A 9 1.84 14.67 -8.45
C GLY A 9 1.18 15.84 -7.71
N HIS A 10 1.07 16.99 -8.34
CA HIS A 10 0.31 18.13 -7.85
C HIS A 10 -0.51 18.74 -8.98
N LEU A 11 -1.82 18.83 -8.79
CA LEU A 11 -2.72 19.49 -9.72
C LEU A 11 -3.11 20.84 -9.12
N SER A 12 -2.78 21.92 -9.84
CA SER A 12 -3.02 23.30 -9.41
C SER A 12 -3.93 24.05 -10.40
N GLN A 13 -4.77 24.92 -9.85
CA GLN A 13 -5.61 25.84 -10.59
C GLN A 13 -5.09 27.26 -10.39
N GLY A 14 -4.88 27.99 -11.49
CA GLY A 14 -4.49 29.39 -11.50
C GLY A 14 -5.64 30.30 -11.94
N ARG A 15 -5.37 31.60 -12.02
CA ARG A 15 -6.36 32.59 -12.50
C ARG A 15 -6.74 32.32 -13.96
N GLY A 16 -8.04 32.31 -14.25
CA GLY A 16 -8.58 32.02 -15.58
C GLY A 16 -8.40 30.54 -15.94
N GLN A 17 -7.94 30.25 -17.15
CA GLN A 17 -7.65 28.89 -17.61
C GLN A 17 -6.23 28.40 -17.26
N LYS A 18 -5.49 29.16 -16.42
CA LYS A 18 -4.12 28.79 -16.03
C LYS A 18 -4.11 27.67 -14.98
N GLY A 19 -2.97 27.02 -14.86
CA GLY A 19 -2.70 26.00 -13.86
C GLY A 19 -1.82 24.90 -14.45
N GLN A 20 -1.50 23.91 -13.63
CA GLN A 20 -0.46 22.94 -13.97
C GLN A 20 -0.68 21.62 -13.24
N LEU A 21 -0.43 20.52 -13.95
CA LEU A 21 -0.14 19.22 -13.37
C LEU A 21 1.38 19.06 -13.33
N ALA A 22 1.94 18.78 -12.17
CA ALA A 22 3.37 18.59 -11.99
C ALA A 22 3.68 17.32 -11.20
N ALA A 23 4.87 16.77 -11.38
CA ALA A 23 5.44 15.75 -10.50
C ALA A 23 6.94 16.03 -10.35
N GLU A 24 7.45 16.03 -9.12
CA GLU A 24 8.86 16.28 -8.82
C GLU A 24 9.46 15.04 -8.17
N ILE A 25 10.61 14.59 -8.68
CA ILE A 25 11.30 13.41 -8.18
C ILE A 25 12.81 13.67 -8.10
N ASN A 26 13.54 12.74 -7.49
CA ASN A 26 15.01 12.76 -7.55
C ASN A 26 15.48 12.54 -8.99
N VAL A 27 16.52 13.28 -9.41
CA VAL A 27 17.05 13.20 -10.79
C VAL A 27 17.47 11.78 -11.21
N ARG A 28 17.88 10.92 -10.27
CA ARG A 28 18.25 9.53 -10.57
C ARG A 28 17.13 8.72 -11.23
N ASP A 29 15.89 9.15 -10.99
CA ASP A 29 14.66 8.51 -11.44
C ASP A 29 14.02 9.29 -12.62
N ILE A 30 14.72 10.28 -13.20
CA ILE A 30 14.22 11.16 -14.29
C ILE A 30 13.66 10.42 -15.50
N HIS A 31 14.09 9.18 -15.75
CA HIS A 31 13.59 8.35 -16.84
C HIS A 31 12.07 8.19 -16.75
N ILE A 32 11.49 8.08 -15.55
CA ILE A 32 10.03 7.95 -15.40
C ILE A 32 9.27 9.18 -15.89
N LEU A 33 9.87 10.37 -15.74
CA LEU A 33 9.29 11.63 -16.23
C LEU A 33 9.37 11.73 -17.74
N ARG A 34 10.45 11.20 -18.34
CA ARG A 34 10.58 11.10 -19.80
C ARG A 34 9.53 10.19 -20.40
N GLU A 35 9.24 9.07 -19.73
CA GLU A 35 8.15 8.17 -20.11
C GLU A 35 6.78 8.86 -19.97
N PHE A 36 6.55 9.65 -18.91
CA PHE A 36 5.30 10.43 -18.79
C PHE A 36 5.15 11.45 -19.93
N GLN A 37 6.25 12.09 -20.33
CA GLN A 37 6.28 13.02 -21.47
C GLN A 37 5.96 12.33 -22.80
N GLN A 38 6.33 11.06 -22.98
CA GLN A 38 6.02 10.29 -24.20
C GLN A 38 4.59 9.75 -24.20
N LEU A 39 4.07 9.35 -23.04
CA LEU A 39 2.73 8.78 -22.89
C LEU A 39 1.60 9.82 -23.03
N THR A 40 1.92 11.10 -22.88
CA THR A 40 0.94 12.18 -22.96
C THR A 40 0.90 12.80 -24.35
N PRO A 41 -0.29 12.95 -24.98
CA PRO A 41 -0.38 13.59 -26.29
C PRO A 41 -0.25 15.13 -26.22
N TYR A 42 -0.14 15.69 -25.01
CA TYR A 42 -0.04 17.13 -24.80
C TYR A 42 1.41 17.55 -24.60
N TYR A 43 1.71 18.80 -24.97
CA TYR A 43 3.00 19.37 -24.62
C TYR A 43 3.21 19.36 -23.10
N SER A 44 4.35 18.81 -22.70
CA SER A 44 4.84 18.82 -21.33
C SER A 44 6.34 19.07 -21.32
N SER A 45 6.86 19.62 -20.22
CA SER A 45 8.27 19.93 -20.06
C SER A 45 8.86 19.20 -18.87
N ILE A 46 10.18 19.01 -18.89
CA ILE A 46 10.96 18.49 -17.76
C ILE A 46 12.05 19.51 -17.48
N THR A 47 12.13 19.96 -16.24
CA THR A 47 13.16 20.87 -15.75
C THR A 47 13.91 20.23 -14.60
N GLU A 48 15.19 20.55 -14.47
CA GLU A 48 16.04 20.07 -13.38
C GLU A 48 16.42 21.22 -12.47
N ARG A 49 16.58 20.92 -11.17
CA ARG A 49 16.96 21.91 -10.16
C ARG A 49 17.89 21.30 -9.13
N VAL A 50 18.98 22.01 -8.84
CA VAL A 50 19.85 21.72 -7.70
C VAL A 50 19.61 22.78 -6.62
N ARG A 51 19.37 22.35 -5.39
CA ARG A 51 19.22 23.27 -4.24
C ARG A 51 19.82 22.69 -2.97
N ARG A 52 20.24 23.57 -2.06
CA ARG A 52 20.48 23.21 -0.67
C ARG A 52 19.13 23.02 0.04
N THR A 53 19.00 21.93 0.78
CA THR A 53 17.85 21.67 1.67
C THR A 53 18.34 21.46 3.09
N ASN A 54 17.43 21.44 4.05
CA ASN A 54 17.77 21.13 5.46
C ASN A 54 18.38 19.71 5.62
N PHE A 55 18.27 18.85 4.60
CA PHE A 55 18.70 17.45 4.64
C PHE A 55 19.90 17.15 3.73
N ALA A 56 20.22 18.03 2.78
CA ALA A 56 21.29 17.80 1.81
C ALA A 56 21.87 19.10 1.27
N GLU A 57 23.19 19.16 1.13
CA GLU A 57 23.89 20.33 0.58
C GLU A 57 23.59 20.55 -0.91
N ALA A 58 23.39 19.48 -1.66
CA ALA A 58 23.04 19.50 -3.08
C ALA A 58 21.94 18.47 -3.39
N HIS A 59 20.68 18.85 -3.16
CA HIS A 59 19.54 18.05 -3.60
C HIS A 59 19.24 18.34 -5.07
N HIS A 60 19.38 17.33 -5.92
CA HIS A 60 19.08 17.40 -7.36
C HIS A 60 17.74 16.73 -7.66
N SER A 61 16.74 17.52 -8.06
CA SER A 61 15.43 17.04 -8.49
C SER A 61 15.13 17.39 -9.94
N ALA A 62 14.22 16.60 -10.53
CA ALA A 62 13.61 16.87 -11.82
C ALA A 62 12.10 17.02 -11.64
N THR A 63 11.52 17.99 -12.35
CA THR A 63 10.08 18.28 -12.33
C THR A 63 9.53 18.12 -13.73
N TRP A 64 8.54 17.24 -13.89
CA TRP A 64 7.70 17.18 -15.09
C TRP A 64 6.49 18.09 -14.91
N SER A 65 6.06 18.73 -15.99
CA SER A 65 5.04 19.78 -15.95
C SER A 65 4.17 19.77 -17.20
N LEU A 66 2.85 19.82 -17.00
CA LEU A 66 1.85 19.85 -18.06
C LEU A 66 0.80 20.92 -17.77
N CYS A 67 0.59 21.84 -18.73
CA CYS A 67 -0.29 22.99 -18.55
C CYS A 67 -1.60 22.92 -19.36
N SER A 68 -1.74 21.96 -20.28
CA SER A 68 -2.96 21.80 -21.10
C SER A 68 -4.21 21.75 -20.21
N LEU A 69 -5.18 22.64 -20.46
CA LEU A 69 -6.43 22.69 -19.71
C LEU A 69 -7.19 21.38 -19.86
N GLU A 70 -7.29 20.89 -21.09
CA GLU A 70 -7.99 19.64 -21.42
C GLU A 70 -7.44 18.45 -20.62
N ALA A 71 -6.12 18.26 -20.64
CA ALA A 71 -5.49 17.16 -19.90
C ALA A 71 -5.70 17.30 -18.38
N ARG A 72 -5.64 18.53 -17.84
CA ARG A 72 -5.87 18.79 -16.42
C ARG A 72 -7.31 18.51 -16.02
N THR A 73 -8.27 18.84 -16.88
CA THR A 73 -9.69 18.50 -16.69
C THR A 73 -9.87 16.98 -16.68
N ILE A 74 -9.31 16.26 -17.66
CA ILE A 74 -9.38 14.80 -17.75
C ILE A 74 -8.80 14.16 -16.48
N VAL A 75 -7.60 14.57 -16.06
CA VAL A 75 -6.94 14.05 -14.86
C VAL A 75 -7.74 14.35 -13.58
N ASN A 76 -8.41 15.51 -13.53
CA ASN A 76 -9.28 15.85 -12.42
C ASN A 76 -10.52 14.97 -12.35
N GLU A 77 -11.19 14.78 -13.49
CA GLU A 77 -12.37 13.92 -13.62
C GLU A 77 -12.06 12.45 -13.27
N PHE A 78 -10.85 11.98 -13.58
CA PHE A 78 -10.40 10.65 -13.18
C PHE A 78 -10.08 10.50 -11.68
N GLY A 79 -10.04 11.59 -10.90
CA GLY A 79 -9.95 11.53 -9.44
C GLY A 79 -8.66 12.10 -8.83
N ILE A 80 -7.92 12.96 -9.53
CA ILE A 80 -6.86 13.78 -8.92
C ILE A 80 -7.42 15.18 -8.63
N PRO A 81 -7.74 15.52 -7.37
CA PRO A 81 -8.33 16.82 -7.06
C PRO A 81 -7.30 17.95 -7.16
N TYR A 82 -7.80 19.18 -7.35
CA TYR A 82 -6.98 20.38 -7.20
C TYR A 82 -6.61 20.59 -5.72
N GLY A 83 -5.34 20.88 -5.44
CA GLY A 83 -4.86 21.17 -4.08
C GLY A 83 -4.52 19.93 -3.24
N LYS A 84 -4.79 19.99 -1.93
CA LYS A 84 -4.45 18.90 -0.99
C LYS A 84 -5.30 17.67 -1.27
N LYS A 85 -4.66 16.51 -1.35
CA LYS A 85 -5.32 15.27 -1.80
C LYS A 85 -5.05 14.04 -0.92
N SER A 86 -4.14 14.12 0.04
CA SER A 86 -3.65 12.96 0.81
C SER A 86 -4.75 12.16 1.52
N PHE A 87 -5.84 12.79 1.94
CA PHE A 87 -6.96 12.12 2.62
C PHE A 87 -8.11 11.70 1.70
N SER A 88 -8.24 12.33 0.53
CA SER A 88 -9.44 12.26 -0.31
C SER A 88 -9.24 11.50 -1.61
N VAL A 89 -8.01 11.11 -1.95
CA VAL A 89 -7.76 10.30 -3.15
C VAL A 89 -8.35 8.91 -3.02
N GLU A 90 -8.98 8.45 -4.09
CA GLU A 90 -9.58 7.14 -4.23
C GLU A 90 -9.09 6.51 -5.55
N PRO A 91 -9.09 5.17 -5.69
CA PRO A 91 -8.86 4.53 -6.98
C PRO A 91 -9.81 5.09 -8.06
N PRO A 92 -9.38 5.12 -9.34
CA PRO A 92 -10.26 5.55 -10.44
C PRO A 92 -11.57 4.75 -10.45
N ARG A 93 -12.66 5.40 -10.87
CA ARG A 93 -13.98 4.75 -10.98
C ARG A 93 -14.24 4.14 -12.36
N THR A 94 -13.31 4.33 -13.29
CA THR A 94 -13.35 3.76 -14.64
C THR A 94 -12.56 2.46 -14.70
N ASP A 95 -12.52 1.80 -15.85
CA ASP A 95 -11.62 0.66 -16.03
C ASP A 95 -10.16 1.12 -16.02
N PHE A 96 -9.30 0.36 -15.34
CA PHE A 96 -7.87 0.58 -15.30
C PHE A 96 -7.11 -0.72 -14.98
N SER A 97 -5.84 -0.76 -15.34
CA SER A 97 -4.93 -1.82 -14.90
C SER A 97 -4.64 -1.66 -13.41
N ARG A 98 -5.28 -2.51 -12.59
CA ARG A 98 -5.05 -2.59 -11.13
C ARG A 98 -3.56 -2.70 -10.75
N PRO A 99 -2.75 -3.60 -11.37
CA PRO A 99 -1.34 -3.70 -10.98
C PRO A 99 -0.53 -2.45 -11.36
N ASP A 100 -0.79 -1.84 -12.52
CA ASP A 100 -0.07 -0.62 -12.94
C ASP A 100 -0.42 0.59 -12.10
N TYR A 101 -1.69 0.70 -11.70
CA TYR A 101 -2.16 1.74 -10.81
C TYR A 101 -1.49 1.62 -9.43
N LEU A 102 -1.53 0.44 -8.81
CA LEU A 102 -0.90 0.21 -7.51
C LEU A 102 0.62 0.33 -7.57
N ARG A 103 1.27 -0.15 -8.64
CA ARG A 103 2.70 0.07 -8.87
C ARG A 103 3.00 1.56 -8.93
N GLY A 104 2.22 2.35 -9.66
CA GLY A 104 2.39 3.80 -9.71
C GLY A 104 2.31 4.45 -8.34
N ILE A 105 1.34 4.07 -7.50
CA ILE A 105 1.20 4.55 -6.12
C ILE A 105 2.43 4.14 -5.28
N ILE A 106 2.87 2.88 -5.39
CA ILE A 106 4.01 2.37 -4.63
C ILE A 106 5.32 2.99 -5.10
N ASP A 107 5.47 3.27 -6.39
CA ASP A 107 6.64 3.95 -6.94
C ASP A 107 6.75 5.39 -6.46
N ALA A 108 5.63 6.07 -6.27
CA ALA A 108 5.56 7.41 -5.72
C ALA A 108 5.79 7.45 -4.19
N ASP A 109 5.01 6.70 -3.41
CA ASP A 109 4.93 6.87 -1.94
C ASP A 109 5.12 5.56 -1.14
N GLY A 110 5.40 4.46 -1.84
CA GLY A 110 5.69 3.16 -1.25
C GLY A 110 7.19 2.84 -1.16
N SER A 111 7.48 1.70 -0.56
CA SER A 111 8.83 1.15 -0.43
C SER A 111 8.81 -0.38 -0.51
N LEU A 112 9.87 -0.96 -1.04
CA LEU A 112 10.10 -2.40 -1.03
C LEU A 112 11.59 -2.70 -1.01
N GLY A 113 11.94 -3.86 -0.48
CA GLY A 113 13.32 -4.33 -0.36
C GLY A 113 13.50 -5.25 0.83
N TRP A 114 14.61 -5.09 1.53
CA TRP A 114 15.03 -5.96 2.62
C TRP A 114 14.96 -5.26 3.98
N THR A 115 14.46 -5.95 5.00
CA THR A 115 14.60 -5.51 6.38
C THR A 115 16.03 -5.77 6.88
N ALA A 116 16.41 -5.14 8.00
CA ALA A 116 17.70 -5.39 8.65
C ALA A 116 17.90 -6.87 9.06
N GLN A 117 16.81 -7.62 9.26
CA GLN A 117 16.83 -9.05 9.57
C GLN A 117 16.86 -9.94 8.31
N GLY A 118 17.01 -9.35 7.12
CA GLY A 118 17.07 -10.09 5.86
C GLY A 118 15.71 -10.64 5.42
N PHE A 119 14.59 -9.99 5.77
CA PHE A 119 13.28 -10.36 5.27
C PHE A 119 12.82 -9.42 4.16
N PRO A 120 12.20 -9.94 3.09
CA PRO A 120 11.64 -9.08 2.07
C PRO A 120 10.42 -8.36 2.62
N PHE A 121 10.23 -7.10 2.22
CA PHE A 121 9.06 -6.31 2.57
C PHE A 121 8.55 -5.48 1.38
N LEU A 122 7.27 -5.15 1.43
CA LEU A 122 6.63 -4.16 0.57
C LEU A 122 5.65 -3.37 1.43
N SER A 123 5.76 -2.04 1.42
CA SER A 123 4.96 -1.16 2.26
C SER A 123 4.45 0.06 1.51
N LEU A 124 3.29 0.54 1.95
CA LEU A 124 2.72 1.83 1.57
C LEU A 124 2.25 2.55 2.83
N THR A 125 2.65 3.80 2.96
CA THR A 125 2.10 4.73 3.94
C THR A 125 1.06 5.59 3.25
N SER A 126 -0.14 5.74 3.80
CA SER A 126 -1.16 6.57 3.17
C SER A 126 -2.13 7.16 4.20
N ALA A 127 -2.48 8.43 4.03
CA ALA A 127 -3.53 9.07 4.80
C ALA A 127 -4.94 8.71 4.29
N SER A 128 -5.07 8.27 3.04
CA SER A 128 -6.34 7.88 2.43
C SER A 128 -6.75 6.48 2.86
N THR A 129 -7.95 6.39 3.45
CA THR A 129 -8.58 5.11 3.78
C THR A 129 -8.86 4.29 2.51
N ALA A 130 -9.32 4.94 1.43
CA ALA A 130 -9.66 4.25 0.19
C ALA A 130 -8.43 3.58 -0.45
N ILE A 131 -7.30 4.27 -0.50
CA ILE A 131 -6.05 3.72 -1.03
C ILE A 131 -5.54 2.56 -0.17
N ALA A 132 -5.52 2.74 1.16
CA ALA A 132 -5.07 1.71 2.08
C ALA A 132 -5.95 0.45 2.02
N ALA A 133 -7.27 0.61 2.00
CA ALA A 133 -8.23 -0.48 1.87
C ALA A 133 -8.08 -1.18 0.52
N TYR A 134 -7.92 -0.42 -0.57
CA TYR A 134 -7.75 -0.97 -1.91
C TYR A 134 -6.48 -1.83 -2.03
N LEU A 135 -5.35 -1.38 -1.48
CA LEU A 135 -4.13 -2.19 -1.44
C LEU A 135 -4.31 -3.47 -0.60
N CYS A 136 -5.10 -3.43 0.48
CA CYS A 136 -5.37 -4.62 1.28
C CYS A 136 -6.27 -5.62 0.56
N ASP A 137 -7.32 -5.16 -0.11
CA ASP A 137 -8.20 -6.00 -0.94
C ASP A 137 -7.42 -6.65 -2.09
N TYR A 138 -6.66 -5.85 -2.82
CA TYR A 138 -5.84 -6.35 -3.91
C TYR A 138 -4.76 -7.31 -3.43
N GLY A 139 -4.05 -6.93 -2.36
CA GLY A 139 -3.02 -7.76 -1.76
C GLY A 139 -3.57 -9.08 -1.22
N LYS A 140 -4.80 -9.12 -0.69
CA LYS A 140 -5.47 -10.36 -0.30
C LYS A 140 -5.72 -11.27 -1.50
N THR A 141 -6.10 -10.70 -2.65
CA THR A 141 -6.30 -11.47 -3.89
C THR A 141 -5.00 -12.15 -4.34
N ILE A 142 -3.86 -11.46 -4.25
CA ILE A 142 -2.56 -11.97 -4.71
C ILE A 142 -1.89 -12.89 -3.68
N THR A 143 -1.98 -12.55 -2.39
CA THR A 143 -1.23 -13.23 -1.32
C THR A 143 -2.06 -14.24 -0.55
N HIS A 144 -3.38 -14.27 -0.77
CA HIS A 144 -4.37 -15.01 0.02
C HIS A 144 -4.34 -14.70 1.52
N ARG A 145 -3.71 -13.59 1.92
CA ARG A 145 -3.59 -13.16 3.32
C ARG A 145 -4.36 -11.86 3.54
N GLU A 146 -5.31 -11.92 4.47
CA GLU A 146 -6.06 -10.74 4.89
C GLU A 146 -5.20 -9.84 5.80
N ARG A 147 -5.32 -8.52 5.60
CA ARG A 147 -4.71 -7.50 6.44
C ARG A 147 -5.79 -6.67 7.09
N THR A 148 -5.77 -6.62 8.43
CA THR A 148 -6.49 -5.61 9.18
C THR A 148 -5.64 -4.36 9.24
N ILE A 149 -6.21 -3.22 8.89
CA ILE A 149 -5.55 -1.93 8.92
C ILE A 149 -6.20 -1.01 9.93
N SER A 150 -5.38 -0.23 10.62
CA SER A 150 -5.79 0.85 11.49
C SER A 150 -4.84 2.02 11.27
N ARG A 151 -5.32 3.24 11.55
CA ARG A 151 -4.44 4.41 11.57
C ARG A 151 -3.42 4.26 12.70
N ASN A 152 -2.19 4.69 12.44
CA ASN A 152 -1.18 4.79 13.48
C ASN A 152 -1.55 5.92 14.45
N THR A 153 -1.04 5.84 15.68
CA THR A 153 -1.35 6.82 16.73
C THR A 153 -0.58 8.12 16.57
N ARG A 154 0.59 8.08 15.94
CA ARG A 154 1.52 9.22 15.82
C ARG A 154 1.02 10.27 14.82
N ASP A 155 0.72 9.83 13.60
CA ASP A 155 0.46 10.70 12.46
C ASP A 155 -0.98 10.53 11.94
N GLY A 156 -1.73 9.55 12.47
CA GLY A 156 -3.09 9.26 12.04
C GLY A 156 -3.16 8.69 10.63
N VAL A 157 -2.12 8.02 10.12
CA VAL A 157 -2.06 7.45 8.76
C VAL A 157 -2.01 5.92 8.78
N TYR A 158 -2.35 5.28 7.66
CA TYR A 158 -2.22 3.84 7.50
C TYR A 158 -0.80 3.46 7.11
N ASN A 159 -0.25 2.45 7.78
CA ASN A 159 1.01 1.80 7.41
C ASN A 159 0.68 0.38 6.96
N VAL A 160 0.50 0.17 5.65
CA VAL A 160 0.22 -1.15 5.09
C VAL A 160 1.55 -1.80 4.74
N CYS A 161 1.87 -2.95 5.34
CA CYS A 161 3.15 -3.62 5.10
C CYS A 161 2.99 -5.14 4.95
N TYR A 162 3.59 -5.67 3.89
CA TYR A 162 3.74 -7.08 3.56
C TYR A 162 5.17 -7.53 3.83
N TYR A 163 5.34 -8.77 4.27
CA TYR A 163 6.64 -9.36 4.59
C TYR A 163 6.75 -10.77 4.01
N LYS A 164 7.98 -11.25 3.82
CA LYS A 164 8.30 -12.63 3.44
C LYS A 164 7.60 -13.00 2.13
N GLU A 165 6.97 -14.18 2.05
CA GLU A 165 6.31 -14.67 0.83
C GLU A 165 5.25 -13.69 0.33
N ALA A 166 4.53 -13.02 1.24
CA ALA A 166 3.50 -12.08 0.83
C ALA A 166 4.08 -10.84 0.14
N ALA A 167 5.28 -10.41 0.56
CA ALA A 167 6.01 -9.34 -0.13
C ALA A 167 6.53 -9.81 -1.49
N GLN A 168 7.08 -11.03 -1.58
CA GLN A 168 7.56 -11.60 -2.84
C GLN A 168 6.44 -11.73 -3.88
N LEU A 169 5.32 -12.37 -3.51
CA LEU A 169 4.17 -12.58 -4.39
C LEU A 169 3.62 -11.25 -4.89
N LEU A 170 3.44 -10.27 -3.99
CA LEU A 170 2.90 -8.98 -4.37
C LEU A 170 3.88 -8.18 -5.22
N ALA A 171 5.18 -8.20 -4.90
CA ALA A 171 6.19 -7.52 -5.71
C ALA A 171 6.33 -8.13 -7.10
N ALA A 172 6.38 -9.45 -7.22
CA ALA A 172 6.45 -10.15 -8.50
C ALA A 172 5.26 -9.78 -9.41
N HIS A 173 4.07 -9.68 -8.82
CA HIS A 173 2.86 -9.34 -9.55
C HIS A 173 2.82 -7.87 -9.99
N LEU A 174 3.30 -6.94 -9.15
CA LEU A 174 3.28 -5.51 -9.45
C LEU A 174 4.42 -5.09 -10.40
N TYR A 175 5.59 -5.69 -10.23
CA TYR A 175 6.83 -5.37 -10.94
C TYR A 175 7.17 -6.45 -11.97
N TYR A 176 6.21 -6.80 -12.81
CA TYR A 176 6.38 -7.75 -13.91
C TYR A 176 7.34 -7.23 -14.99
N ASP A 177 7.77 -8.11 -15.89
CA ASP A 177 8.73 -7.75 -16.94
C ASP A 177 8.14 -6.76 -17.96
N GLY A 178 8.91 -5.73 -18.30
CA GLY A 178 8.46 -4.65 -19.18
C GLY A 178 7.54 -3.62 -18.52
N CYS A 179 7.33 -3.70 -17.20
CA CYS A 179 6.54 -2.70 -16.50
C CYS A 179 7.24 -1.33 -16.42
N LEU A 180 6.48 -0.25 -16.62
CA LEU A 180 6.98 1.10 -16.39
C LEU A 180 7.10 1.38 -14.89
N SER A 181 8.34 1.49 -14.40
CA SER A 181 8.64 1.60 -12.96
C SER A 181 9.89 2.40 -12.64
N LEU A 182 10.10 2.72 -11.36
CA LEU A 182 11.40 3.22 -10.90
C LEU A 182 12.43 2.09 -10.91
N ASN A 183 13.56 2.31 -11.57
CA ASN A 183 14.59 1.27 -11.78
C ASN A 183 15.06 0.65 -10.46
N HIS A 184 15.29 1.46 -9.44
CA HIS A 184 15.74 0.98 -8.14
C HIS A 184 14.68 0.13 -7.42
N LYS A 185 13.39 0.43 -7.62
CA LYS A 185 12.28 -0.36 -7.06
C LYS A 185 12.08 -1.67 -7.81
N LYS A 186 12.21 -1.67 -9.14
CA LYS A 186 12.25 -2.90 -9.94
C LYS A 186 13.42 -3.80 -9.53
N ALA A 187 14.61 -3.24 -9.39
CA ALA A 187 15.78 -3.98 -8.93
C ALA A 187 15.57 -4.59 -7.52
N ASN A 188 14.94 -3.86 -6.60
CA ASN A 188 14.56 -4.40 -5.30
C ASN A 188 13.52 -5.51 -5.41
N ALA A 189 12.50 -5.34 -6.27
CA ALA A 189 11.48 -6.36 -6.53
C ALA A 189 12.10 -7.67 -7.03
N ASP A 190 13.08 -7.56 -7.93
CA ASP A 190 13.82 -8.68 -8.51
C ASP A 190 14.73 -9.34 -7.46
N SER A 191 15.45 -8.53 -6.68
CA SER A 191 16.31 -9.01 -5.60
C SER A 191 15.53 -9.82 -4.56
N ILE A 192 14.36 -9.36 -4.12
CA ILE A 192 13.59 -10.07 -3.09
C ILE A 192 13.02 -11.40 -3.59
N GLN A 193 12.93 -11.65 -4.89
CA GLN A 193 12.52 -12.97 -5.42
C GLN A 193 13.51 -14.07 -5.06
N GLN A 194 14.77 -13.72 -4.78
CA GLN A 194 15.80 -14.67 -4.38
C GLN A 194 15.67 -15.11 -2.91
N TRP A 195 14.81 -14.47 -2.12
CA TRP A 195 14.60 -14.88 -0.74
C TRP A 195 13.97 -16.27 -0.66
N ILE A 196 14.60 -17.16 0.09
CA ILE A 196 14.07 -18.49 0.41
C ILE A 196 13.79 -18.51 1.89
N ARG A 197 12.60 -18.99 2.26
CA ARG A 197 12.26 -19.22 3.66
C ARG A 197 13.24 -20.23 4.27
N PRO A 198 13.94 -19.88 5.36
CA PRO A 198 14.74 -20.84 6.12
C PRO A 198 13.89 -22.01 6.61
N ALA A 199 14.42 -23.23 6.54
CA ALA A 199 13.67 -24.46 6.82
C ALA A 199 13.12 -24.53 8.26
N ASP A 200 13.81 -23.91 9.21
CA ASP A 200 13.46 -23.81 10.62
C ASP A 200 12.45 -22.67 10.92
N MET A 201 12.20 -21.80 9.94
CA MET A 201 11.33 -20.65 10.14
C MET A 201 9.86 -21.07 10.13
N ARG A 202 9.27 -21.08 11.32
CA ARG A 202 7.84 -21.35 11.54
C ARG A 202 6.95 -20.51 10.63
N VAL A 203 5.97 -21.17 10.01
CA VAL A 203 4.85 -20.52 9.33
C VAL A 203 3.75 -20.35 10.37
N ALA A 204 3.29 -19.12 10.56
CA ALA A 204 2.12 -18.89 11.42
C ALA A 204 0.91 -19.60 10.78
N PRO A 205 0.20 -20.47 11.52
CA PRO A 205 -1.00 -21.09 10.99
C PRO A 205 -2.03 -20.01 10.64
N PRO A 206 -2.91 -20.25 9.66
CA PRO A 206 -3.96 -19.30 9.31
C PRO A 206 -4.77 -18.92 10.55
N ARG A 207 -5.06 -17.62 10.69
CA ARG A 207 -5.85 -17.12 11.82
C ARG A 207 -7.26 -17.72 11.77
N ARG A 208 -7.54 -18.69 12.64
CA ARG A 208 -8.88 -19.24 12.83
C ARG A 208 -9.74 -18.27 13.65
N ARG A 209 -10.72 -17.63 13.00
CA ARG A 209 -11.70 -16.76 13.68
C ARG A 209 -12.54 -17.59 14.66
N TRP A 210 -12.96 -16.99 15.76
CA TRP A 210 -13.91 -17.61 16.69
C TRP A 210 -15.30 -17.60 16.06
N THR A 211 -15.99 -18.72 16.09
CA THR A 211 -17.38 -18.86 15.65
C THR A 211 -18.32 -18.84 16.86
N VAL A 212 -19.60 -18.62 16.61
CA VAL A 212 -20.65 -18.75 17.64
C VAL A 212 -20.62 -20.14 18.27
N GLN A 213 -20.40 -21.18 17.47
CA GLN A 213 -20.27 -22.57 17.94
C GLN A 213 -19.01 -22.78 18.79
N ASP A 214 -17.88 -22.20 18.40
CA ASP A 214 -16.66 -22.25 19.22
C ASP A 214 -16.93 -21.58 20.59
N ASP A 215 -17.65 -20.45 20.62
CA ASP A 215 -18.00 -19.73 21.86
C ASP A 215 -18.97 -20.53 22.74
N GLN A 216 -19.98 -21.17 22.15
CA GLN A 216 -20.92 -22.05 22.85
C GLN A 216 -20.19 -23.23 23.50
N GLU A 217 -19.30 -23.89 22.76
CA GLU A 217 -18.53 -25.03 23.26
C GLU A 217 -17.55 -24.62 24.38
N LEU A 218 -16.95 -23.44 24.25
CA LEU A 218 -16.06 -22.87 25.26
C LEU A 218 -16.80 -22.56 26.56
N LEU A 219 -18.03 -22.03 26.48
CA LEU A 219 -18.90 -21.82 27.64
C LEU A 219 -19.40 -23.14 28.24
N ARG A 220 -19.75 -24.12 27.39
CA ARG A 220 -20.22 -25.45 27.81
C ARG A 220 -19.16 -26.20 28.61
N LEU A 221 -17.91 -26.14 28.15
CA LEU A 221 -16.78 -26.79 28.83
C LEU A 221 -16.36 -26.03 30.09
N GLY A 222 -16.45 -24.70 30.09
CA GLY A 222 -16.13 -23.85 31.25
C GLY A 222 -14.65 -23.87 31.67
N ASP A 223 -13.82 -24.67 30.99
CA ASP A 223 -12.41 -24.88 31.26
C ASP A 223 -11.58 -24.67 30.00
N ALA A 224 -10.54 -23.83 30.09
CA ALA A 224 -9.72 -23.44 28.96
C ALA A 224 -8.86 -24.59 28.44
N ALA A 225 -8.42 -25.50 29.31
CA ALA A 225 -7.60 -26.65 28.93
C ALA A 225 -8.43 -27.71 28.17
N ALA A 226 -9.62 -28.04 28.69
CA ALA A 226 -10.56 -28.92 28.00
C ALA A 226 -11.01 -28.33 26.64
N ALA A 227 -11.31 -27.02 26.59
CA ALA A 227 -11.69 -26.35 25.36
C ALA A 227 -10.54 -26.28 24.34
N ALA A 228 -9.29 -26.17 24.78
CA ALA A 228 -8.12 -26.20 23.90
C ALA A 228 -8.03 -27.51 23.12
N VAL A 229 -8.26 -28.64 23.80
CA VAL A 229 -8.29 -29.97 23.17
C VAL A 229 -9.49 -30.09 22.23
N ALA A 230 -10.70 -29.78 22.71
CA ALA A 230 -11.93 -29.94 21.94
C ALA A 230 -11.97 -29.06 20.69
N LEU A 231 -11.49 -27.81 20.78
CA LEU A 231 -11.50 -26.85 19.68
C LEU A 231 -10.22 -26.89 18.85
N ASN A 232 -9.23 -27.71 19.20
CA ASN A 232 -7.89 -27.71 18.61
C ASN A 232 -7.29 -26.29 18.54
N ARG A 233 -7.25 -25.63 19.69
CA ARG A 233 -6.69 -24.28 19.91
C ARG A 233 -5.70 -24.31 21.07
N THR A 234 -4.92 -23.25 21.24
CA THR A 234 -4.06 -23.13 22.43
C THR A 234 -4.88 -22.76 23.66
N GLU A 235 -4.50 -23.28 24.82
CA GLU A 235 -5.13 -22.96 26.11
C GLU A 235 -5.18 -21.44 26.38
N GLN A 236 -4.08 -20.74 26.10
CA GLN A 236 -4.03 -19.28 26.21
C GLN A 236 -5.08 -18.59 25.32
N SER A 237 -5.31 -19.09 24.10
CA SER A 237 -6.34 -18.55 23.22
C SER A 237 -7.75 -18.79 23.77
N CYS A 238 -8.01 -19.97 24.34
CA CYS A 238 -9.29 -20.32 24.95
C CYS A 238 -9.56 -19.50 26.21
N SER A 239 -8.57 -19.39 27.10
CA SER A 239 -8.65 -18.58 28.33
C SER A 239 -8.96 -17.11 28.03
N MET A 240 -8.23 -16.49 27.09
CA MET A 240 -8.47 -15.11 26.67
C MET A 240 -9.86 -14.92 26.04
N ARG A 241 -10.36 -15.90 25.29
CA ARG A 241 -11.71 -15.82 24.70
C ARG A 241 -12.78 -15.95 25.77
N LEU A 242 -12.64 -16.90 26.70
CA LEU A 242 -13.58 -17.15 27.79
C LEU A 242 -13.74 -15.90 28.65
N TRP A 243 -12.61 -15.28 29.05
CA TRP A 243 -12.61 -14.02 29.79
C TRP A 243 -13.35 -12.91 29.05
N ARG A 244 -13.16 -12.78 27.73
CA ARG A 244 -13.85 -11.75 26.92
C ARG A 244 -15.36 -11.96 26.84
N ILE A 245 -15.82 -13.21 26.76
CA ILE A 245 -17.25 -13.55 26.77
C ILE A 245 -17.84 -13.25 28.15
N GLN A 246 -17.17 -13.69 29.23
CA GLN A 246 -17.62 -13.49 30.61
C GLN A 246 -17.62 -12.01 31.02
N SER A 247 -16.66 -11.22 30.53
CA SER A 247 -16.53 -9.80 30.85
C SER A 247 -17.39 -8.89 29.94
N GLY A 248 -18.21 -9.46 29.04
CA GLY A 248 -19.10 -8.70 28.16
C GLY A 248 -18.39 -7.93 27.03
N HIS A 249 -17.10 -8.18 26.78
CA HIS A 249 -16.37 -7.61 25.64
C HIS A 249 -16.73 -8.27 24.30
N VAL A 250 -17.41 -9.41 24.35
CA VAL A 250 -17.95 -10.15 23.20
C VAL A 250 -19.38 -10.52 23.55
N LEU A 251 -20.29 -10.39 22.58
CA LEU A 251 -21.69 -10.80 22.77
C LEU A 251 -21.75 -12.28 23.14
N VAL A 252 -22.55 -12.60 24.16
CA VAL A 252 -22.83 -13.98 24.52
C VAL A 252 -23.57 -14.63 23.35
N PRO A 253 -23.10 -15.79 22.84
CA PRO A 253 -23.79 -16.46 21.77
C PRO A 253 -25.22 -16.83 22.21
N PRO A 254 -26.22 -16.77 21.32
CA PRO A 254 -27.56 -17.25 21.63
C PRO A 254 -27.49 -18.73 22.03
N GLN A 255 -28.34 -19.12 22.99
CA GLN A 255 -28.44 -20.49 23.49
C GLN A 255 -28.95 -21.45 22.40
#